data_AF-A0A0B8PEI7-F1
#
_entry.id   AF-A0A0B8PEI7-F1
#
_cell.length_a   1.000
_cell.length_b   1.000
_cell.length_c   1.000
_cell.angle_alpha   90.00
_cell.angle_beta   90.00
_cell.angle_gamma   90.00
#
_symmetry.space_group_name_H-M   'P 1'
#
loop_
_entity.id
_entity.type
_entity.pdbx_description
1 polymer ?
#
loop_
_entity_poly.entity_id
_entity_poly.type
_entity_poly.pdbx_seq_one_letter_code
_entity_poly.pdbx_strand_id
1 'polypeptide(L)'
;MKANQVSGGSIKVNGLRFAVALGVAFGITLGCYRIVEGDPIHYYIIAGYLVVIIQTYFSPPMIVPLAYDSGGVTTSTVTVPLVTALGLGLASTVPGRSPLIDGFGLIAFASLFPMISVMGYAQITNWIARRQPNKEDSNAF
;
A
#
# COMPACT_ATOMS: atom_id res chain seq x y z
N MET A 1 -19.79 0.94 -9.35
CA MET A 1 -20.43 2.06 -8.60
C MET A 1 -20.70 1.66 -7.15
N LYS A 2 -19.66 1.46 -6.32
CA LYS A 2 -19.80 1.30 -4.85
C LYS A 2 -18.85 2.21 -4.06
N ALA A 3 -17.79 2.74 -4.68
CA ALA A 3 -16.85 3.65 -4.03
C ALA A 3 -17.41 5.06 -3.76
N ASN A 4 -18.43 5.52 -4.52
CA ASN A 4 -18.90 6.90 -4.44
C ASN A 4 -19.97 7.15 -3.36
N GLN A 5 -20.63 6.10 -2.85
CA GLN A 5 -21.73 6.22 -1.89
C GLN A 5 -21.32 6.02 -0.42
N VAL A 6 -20.10 5.56 -0.16
CA VAL A 6 -19.64 5.26 1.20
C VAL A 6 -18.75 6.34 1.83
N SER A 7 -18.27 7.35 1.09
CA SER A 7 -17.27 8.29 1.63
C SER A 7 -17.71 9.74 1.79
N GLY A 8 -18.99 10.09 1.62
CA GLY A 8 -19.43 11.50 1.70
C GLY A 8 -18.65 12.43 0.75
N GLY A 9 -18.24 11.92 -0.43
CA GLY A 9 -17.50 12.69 -1.45
C GLY A 9 -15.99 12.90 -1.21
N SER A 10 -15.42 12.48 -0.07
CA SER A 10 -13.99 12.75 0.24
C SER A 10 -13.00 11.82 -0.48
N ILE A 11 -13.33 10.52 -0.65
CA ILE A 11 -12.43 9.53 -1.27
C ILE A 11 -12.78 9.33 -2.74
N LYS A 12 -11.93 9.88 -3.63
CA LYS A 12 -12.06 9.73 -5.09
C LYS A 12 -11.37 8.45 -5.60
N VAL A 13 -11.99 7.79 -6.59
CA VAL A 13 -11.45 6.58 -7.26
C VAL A 13 -10.05 6.81 -7.84
N ASN A 14 -9.81 7.96 -8.48
CA ASN A 14 -8.50 8.27 -9.04
C ASN A 14 -7.43 8.43 -7.94
N GLY A 15 -7.77 9.07 -6.82
CA GLY A 15 -6.85 9.19 -5.68
C GLY A 15 -6.51 7.84 -5.07
N LEU A 16 -7.47 6.92 -5.01
CA LEU A 16 -7.22 5.55 -4.57
C LEU A 16 -6.27 4.80 -5.52
N ARG A 17 -6.44 4.94 -6.84
CA ARG A 17 -5.52 4.35 -7.85
C ARG A 17 -4.10 4.88 -7.70
N PHE A 18 -3.95 6.19 -7.49
CA PHE A 18 -2.64 6.80 -7.24
C PHE A 18 -2.02 6.29 -5.94
N ALA A 19 -2.80 6.17 -4.86
CA ALA A 19 -2.31 5.62 -3.60
C ALA A 19 -1.79 4.18 -3.77
N VAL A 20 -2.54 3.32 -4.46
CA VAL A 20 -2.09 1.95 -4.77
C VAL A 20 -0.80 1.97 -5.59
N ALA A 21 -0.74 2.75 -6.68
CA ALA A 21 0.44 2.82 -7.53
C ALA A 21 1.69 3.31 -6.78
N LEU A 22 1.55 4.33 -5.92
CA LEU A 22 2.64 4.81 -5.07
C LEU A 22 3.08 3.76 -4.05
N GLY A 23 2.14 3.03 -3.45
CA GLY A 23 2.44 1.93 -2.55
C GLY A 23 3.22 0.81 -3.24
N VAL A 24 2.79 0.39 -4.43
CA VAL A 24 3.54 -0.62 -5.21
C VAL A 24 4.93 -0.11 -5.58
N ALA A 25 5.04 1.11 -6.11
CA ALA A 25 6.32 1.68 -6.52
C ALA A 25 7.31 1.75 -5.34
N PHE A 26 6.85 2.22 -4.18
CA PHE A 26 7.66 2.27 -2.98
C PHE A 26 8.03 0.86 -2.48
N GLY A 27 7.07 -0.05 -2.43
CA GLY A 27 7.31 -1.44 -1.99
C GLY A 27 8.33 -2.16 -2.87
N ILE A 28 8.20 -2.08 -4.20
CA ILE A 28 9.16 -2.67 -5.13
C ILE A 28 10.53 -2.02 -4.98
N THR A 29 10.60 -0.69 -4.87
CA THR A 29 11.88 0.03 -4.70
C THR A 29 12.58 -0.39 -3.40
N LEU A 30 11.84 -0.43 -2.28
CA LEU A 30 12.38 -0.84 -0.99
C LEU A 30 12.80 -2.31 -0.98
N GLY A 31 12.01 -3.18 -1.61
CA GLY A 31 12.35 -4.60 -1.74
C GLY A 31 13.61 -4.81 -2.59
N CYS A 32 13.76 -4.10 -3.70
CA CYS A 32 14.98 -4.12 -4.52
C CYS A 32 16.19 -3.59 -3.74
N TYR A 33 16.06 -2.46 -3.06
CA TYR A 33 17.09 -1.92 -2.17
C TYR A 33 17.52 -2.94 -1.13
N ARG A 34 16.56 -3.59 -0.47
CA ARG A 34 16.80 -4.62 0.54
C ARG A 34 17.52 -5.85 -0.02
N ILE A 35 17.27 -6.26 -1.26
CA ILE A 35 18.01 -7.37 -1.90
C ILE A 35 19.49 -7.00 -2.07
N VAL A 36 19.78 -5.75 -2.43
CA VAL A 36 21.15 -5.26 -2.64
C VAL A 36 21.89 -5.11 -1.31
N GLU A 37 21.31 -4.42 -0.34
CA GLU A 37 21.90 -4.24 1.00
C GLU A 37 22.03 -5.56 1.76
N GLY A 38 20.98 -6.39 1.69
CA GLY A 38 20.99 -7.72 2.28
C GLY A 38 20.43 -7.88 3.66
N ASP A 39 19.71 -6.87 4.15
CA ASP A 39 19.08 -6.94 5.45
C ASP A 39 18.10 -8.12 5.54
N PRO A 40 17.87 -8.69 6.73
CA PRO A 40 16.89 -9.74 6.89
C PRO A 40 15.46 -9.26 6.61
N ILE A 41 14.74 -9.96 5.72
CA ILE A 41 13.39 -9.56 5.26
C ILE A 41 12.38 -9.45 6.41
N HIS A 42 12.51 -10.27 7.45
CA HIS A 42 11.53 -10.33 8.53
C HIS A 42 11.40 -9.00 9.28
N TYR A 43 12.47 -8.20 9.40
CA TYR A 43 12.38 -6.88 10.03
C TYR A 43 11.42 -5.94 9.29
N TYR A 44 11.49 -5.93 7.96
CA TYR A 44 10.64 -5.11 7.10
C TYR A 44 9.18 -5.56 7.14
N ILE A 45 8.96 -6.87 7.09
CA ILE A 45 7.61 -7.44 7.11
C ILE A 45 6.96 -7.22 8.47
N ILE A 46 7.66 -7.48 9.57
CA ILE A 46 7.15 -7.23 10.92
C ILE A 46 6.85 -5.74 11.11
N ALA A 47 7.77 -4.85 10.74
CA ALA A 47 7.58 -3.41 10.86
C ALA A 47 6.38 -2.93 10.01
N GLY A 48 6.26 -3.36 8.76
CA GLY A 48 5.16 -2.97 7.90
C GLY A 48 3.81 -3.52 8.38
N TYR A 49 3.75 -4.74 8.91
CA TYR A 49 2.51 -5.26 9.49
C TYR A 49 2.14 -4.57 10.81
N LEU A 50 3.10 -4.14 11.62
CA LEU A 50 2.81 -3.27 12.77
C LEU A 50 2.16 -1.96 12.31
N VAL A 51 2.66 -1.35 11.24
CA VAL A 51 2.04 -0.16 10.63
C VAL A 51 0.62 -0.46 10.16
N VAL A 52 0.41 -1.58 9.46
CA VAL A 52 -0.93 -2.00 9.00
C VAL A 52 -1.90 -2.18 10.16
N ILE A 53 -1.49 -2.86 11.23
CA ILE A 53 -2.32 -3.09 12.42
C ILE A 53 -2.70 -1.74 13.04
N ILE A 54 -1.72 -0.87 13.29
CA ILE A 54 -1.94 0.47 13.83
C ILE A 54 -2.90 1.26 12.93
N GLN A 55 -2.63 1.31 11.62
CA GLN A 55 -3.48 2.03 10.68
C GLN A 55 -4.90 1.47 10.60
N THR A 56 -5.08 0.16 10.75
CA THR A 56 -6.40 -0.47 10.73
C THR A 56 -7.29 0.08 11.84
N TYR A 57 -6.76 0.29 13.05
CA TYR A 57 -7.51 0.89 14.16
C TYR A 57 -7.94 2.34 13.88
N PHE A 58 -7.14 3.11 13.14
CA PHE A 58 -7.41 4.52 12.87
C PHE A 58 -8.14 4.76 11.53
N SER A 59 -8.28 3.73 10.68
CA SER A 59 -8.85 3.87 9.35
C SER A 59 -10.37 3.75 9.36
N PRO A 60 -11.09 4.45 8.46
CA PRO A 60 -12.52 4.24 8.28
C PRO A 60 -12.83 2.77 7.94
N PRO A 61 -13.82 2.12 8.58
CA PRO A 61 -14.10 0.69 8.38
C PRO A 61 -14.39 0.31 6.92
N MET A 62 -14.88 1.25 6.11
CA MET A 62 -15.20 1.02 4.69
C MET A 62 -13.95 0.95 3.80
N ILE A 63 -12.82 1.49 4.25
CA ILE A 63 -11.56 1.47 3.49
C ILE A 63 -10.71 0.25 3.84
N VAL A 64 -10.80 -0.26 5.06
CA VAL A 64 -10.00 -1.42 5.50
C VAL A 64 -10.13 -2.59 4.51
N PRO A 65 -11.34 -3.07 4.13
CA PRO A 65 -11.47 -4.14 3.14
C PRO A 65 -10.85 -3.79 1.78
N LEU A 66 -10.99 -2.54 1.32
CA LEU A 66 -10.41 -2.09 0.05
C LEU A 66 -8.88 -2.05 0.09
N ALA A 67 -8.28 -1.69 1.23
CA ALA A 67 -6.83 -1.68 1.41
C ALA A 67 -6.27 -3.11 1.34
N TYR A 68 -6.87 -4.05 2.07
CA TYR A 68 -6.48 -5.46 2.06
C TYR A 68 -6.70 -6.12 0.69
N ASP A 69 -7.81 -5.80 0.01
CA ASP A 69 -8.06 -6.26 -1.37
C ASP A 69 -7.03 -5.69 -2.36
N SER A 70 -6.66 -4.41 -2.22
CA SER A 70 -5.63 -3.78 -3.06
C SER A 70 -4.27 -4.49 -2.98
N GLY A 71 -3.90 -4.98 -1.79
CA GLY A 71 -2.70 -5.79 -1.61
C GLY A 71 -2.77 -7.14 -2.32
N GLY A 72 -3.94 -7.78 -2.37
CA GLY A 72 -4.14 -9.03 -3.12
C GLY A 72 -4.22 -8.83 -4.63
N VAL A 73 -4.85 -7.74 -5.09
CA VAL A 73 -4.99 -7.39 -6.52
C VAL A 73 -3.64 -7.07 -7.15
N THR A 74 -2.77 -6.40 -6.41
CA THR A 74 -1.40 -6.08 -6.85
C THR A 74 -0.49 -7.30 -6.93
N THR A 75 -0.88 -8.42 -6.31
CA THR A 75 -0.27 -9.75 -6.43
C THR A 75 -1.19 -10.73 -7.16
N SER A 76 -1.86 -10.27 -8.21
CA SER A 76 -2.68 -11.14 -9.05
C SER A 76 -1.83 -12.07 -9.94
N THR A 77 -2.52 -12.98 -10.64
CA THR A 77 -1.92 -13.99 -11.52
C THR A 77 -0.99 -13.44 -12.60
N VAL A 78 -1.17 -12.17 -13.00
CA VAL A 78 -0.32 -11.51 -13.99
C VAL A 78 0.88 -10.82 -13.35
N THR A 79 0.69 -10.17 -12.20
CA THR A 79 1.75 -9.35 -11.59
C THR A 79 2.72 -10.17 -10.76
N VAL A 80 2.29 -11.27 -10.14
CA VAL A 80 3.16 -12.14 -9.35
C VAL A 80 4.32 -12.69 -10.17
N PRO A 81 4.13 -13.30 -11.35
CA PRO A 81 5.25 -13.78 -12.17
C PRO A 81 6.23 -12.67 -12.55
N LEU A 82 5.74 -11.47 -12.86
CA LEU A 82 6.59 -10.32 -13.22
C LEU A 82 7.44 -9.85 -12.04
N VAL A 83 6.84 -9.66 -10.87
CA VAL A 83 7.55 -9.25 -9.64
C VAL A 83 8.52 -10.35 -9.20
N THR A 84 8.13 -11.61 -9.33
CA THR A 84 8.99 -12.76 -8.99
C THR A 84 10.18 -12.84 -9.93
N ALA A 85 9.97 -12.67 -11.24
CA ALA A 85 11.06 -12.66 -12.22
C ALA A 85 12.04 -11.53 -11.95
N LEU A 86 11.55 -10.33 -11.61
CA LEU A 86 12.38 -9.20 -11.18
C LEU A 86 13.20 -9.55 -9.93
N GLY A 87 12.55 -10.08 -8.89
CA GLY A 87 13.19 -10.45 -7.63
C GLY A 87 14.24 -11.56 -7.79
N LEU A 88 13.91 -12.63 -8.52
CA LEU A 88 14.85 -13.72 -8.82
C LEU A 88 16.02 -13.23 -9.68
N GLY A 89 15.77 -12.38 -10.66
CA GLY A 89 16.83 -11.81 -11.50
C GLY A 89 17.81 -10.94 -10.70
N LEU A 90 17.29 -10.11 -9.80
CA LEU A 90 18.13 -9.31 -8.90
C LEU A 90 18.87 -10.18 -7.88
N ALA A 91 18.18 -11.08 -7.19
CA ALA A 91 18.80 -11.93 -6.18
C ALA A 91 19.82 -12.92 -6.75
N SER A 92 19.70 -13.34 -8.02
CA SER A 92 20.67 -14.23 -8.67
C SER A 92 21.96 -13.51 -9.10
N THR A 93 21.93 -12.18 -9.22
CA THR A 93 23.09 -11.37 -9.63
C THR A 93 23.83 -10.74 -8.45
N VAL A 94 23.22 -10.71 -7.25
CA VAL A 94 23.84 -10.20 -6.02
C VAL A 94 24.47 -11.35 -5.23
N PRO A 95 25.80 -11.36 -5.00
CA PRO A 95 26.47 -12.41 -4.24
C PRO A 95 25.93 -12.57 -2.82
N GLY A 96 25.79 -13.81 -2.36
CA GLY A 96 25.33 -14.12 -1.00
C GLY A 96 23.82 -13.98 -0.79
N ARG A 97 23.03 -13.79 -1.85
CA ARG A 97 21.56 -13.77 -1.79
C ARG A 97 20.95 -15.10 -2.18
N SER A 98 19.80 -15.39 -1.59
CA SER A 98 19.00 -16.56 -1.91
C SER A 98 17.86 -16.13 -2.83
N PRO A 99 17.85 -16.54 -4.12
CA PRO A 99 16.73 -16.23 -5.01
C PRO A 99 15.38 -16.70 -4.46
N LEU A 100 15.38 -17.77 -3.65
CA LEU A 100 14.17 -18.30 -3.03
C LEU A 100 13.63 -17.37 -1.94
N ILE A 101 14.47 -16.92 -1.00
CA ILE A 101 14.01 -16.07 0.12
C ILE A 101 13.92 -14.61 -0.32
N ASP A 102 14.98 -14.11 -0.96
CA ASP A 102 15.11 -12.70 -1.30
C ASP A 102 14.32 -12.33 -2.55
N GLY A 103 14.29 -13.22 -3.55
CA GLY A 103 13.58 -12.98 -4.80
C GLY A 103 12.06 -13.11 -4.68
N PHE A 104 11.54 -14.21 -4.13
CA PHE A 104 10.09 -14.31 -3.85
C PHE A 104 9.63 -13.35 -2.76
N GLY A 105 10.52 -12.96 -1.84
CA GLY A 105 10.24 -11.96 -0.82
C GLY A 105 9.75 -10.61 -1.37
N LEU A 106 10.09 -10.29 -2.62
CA LEU A 106 9.63 -9.06 -3.29
C LEU A 106 8.10 -9.00 -3.45
N ILE A 107 7.42 -10.15 -3.54
CA ILE A 107 5.95 -10.23 -3.59
C ILE A 107 5.34 -9.69 -2.29
N ALA A 108 5.97 -9.96 -1.15
CA ALA A 108 5.46 -9.50 0.15
C ALA A 108 5.47 -7.96 0.22
N PHE A 109 6.53 -7.32 -0.30
CA PHE A 109 6.58 -5.86 -0.40
C PHE A 109 5.53 -5.30 -1.36
N ALA A 110 5.33 -5.95 -2.51
CA ALA A 110 4.34 -5.57 -3.51
C ALA A 110 2.90 -5.62 -2.96
N SER A 111 2.62 -6.47 -1.97
CA SER A 111 1.31 -6.58 -1.32
C SER A 111 1.15 -5.64 -0.12
N LEU A 112 2.19 -5.52 0.71
CA LEU A 112 2.13 -4.82 2.00
C LEU A 112 2.02 -3.30 1.84
N PHE A 113 2.81 -2.71 0.95
CA PHE A 113 2.86 -1.25 0.82
C PHE A 113 1.60 -0.62 0.18
N PRO A 114 0.91 -1.26 -0.77
CA PRO A 114 -0.41 -0.81 -1.21
C PRO A 114 -1.43 -0.73 -0.07
N MET A 115 -1.43 -1.70 0.86
CA MET A 115 -2.32 -1.65 2.03
C MET A 115 -2.05 -0.39 2.85
N ILE A 116 -0.77 -0.17 3.19
CA ILE A 116 -0.31 0.98 3.99
C ILE A 116 -0.67 2.30 3.32
N SER A 117 -0.40 2.41 2.02
CA SER A 117 -0.64 3.62 1.23
C SER A 117 -2.15 3.93 1.10
N VAL A 118 -2.98 2.92 0.85
CA VAL A 118 -4.44 3.10 0.76
C VAL A 118 -5.05 3.54 2.08
N MET A 119 -4.66 2.91 3.20
CA MET A 119 -5.12 3.33 4.52
C MET A 119 -4.62 4.74 4.86
N GLY A 120 -3.35 5.04 4.58
CA GLY A 120 -2.78 6.38 4.78
C GLY A 120 -3.53 7.46 3.99
N TYR A 121 -3.81 7.21 2.71
CA TYR A 121 -4.60 8.12 1.87
C TYR A 121 -6.00 8.38 2.46
N ALA A 122 -6.69 7.33 2.91
CA ALA A 122 -8.00 7.47 3.53
C ALA A 122 -7.98 8.20 4.87
N GLN A 123 -6.97 7.95 5.71
CA GLN A 123 -6.78 8.65 6.97
C GLN A 123 -6.53 10.14 6.73
N ILE A 124 -5.65 10.49 5.78
CA ILE A 124 -5.33 11.87 5.43
C ILE A 124 -6.58 12.59 4.88
N THR A 125 -7.29 11.98 3.93
CA THR A 125 -8.49 12.58 3.34
C THR A 125 -9.62 12.74 4.34
N ASN A 126 -9.83 11.77 5.24
CA ASN A 126 -10.80 11.88 6.33
C ASN A 126 -10.42 12.98 7.34
N TRP A 127 -9.12 13.10 7.67
CA TRP A 127 -8.63 14.15 8.57
C TRP A 127 -8.78 15.56 7.97
N ILE A 128 -8.49 15.72 6.67
CA ILE A 128 -8.70 16.99 5.96
C ILE A 128 -10.19 17.34 5.91
N ALA A 129 -11.07 16.37 5.61
CA ALA A 129 -12.51 16.61 5.55
C ALA A 129 -13.10 17.06 6.89
N ARG A 130 -12.62 16.49 8.01
CA ARG A 130 -13.02 16.92 9.36
C ARG A 130 -12.60 18.35 9.73
N ARG A 131 -11.63 18.93 9.00
CA ARG A 131 -11.09 20.27 9.25
C ARG A 131 -11.76 21.37 8.42
N GLN A 132 -12.63 21.04 7.47
CA GLN A 132 -13.33 22.06 6.70
C GLN A 132 -14.52 22.59 7.51
N PRO A 133 -14.54 23.89 7.89
CA PRO A 133 -15.71 24.50 8.51
C PRO A 133 -16.84 24.56 7.48
N ASN A 134 -18.05 24.25 7.94
CA ASN A 134 -19.25 24.25 7.11
C ASN A 134 -19.43 25.65 6.51
N LYS A 135 -19.31 25.80 5.19
CA LYS A 135 -19.48 27.08 4.47
C LYS A 135 -20.96 27.49 4.32
N GLU A 136 -21.88 26.86 5.04
CA GLU A 136 -23.32 27.09 4.91
C GLU A 136 -23.83 28.30 5.72
N ASP A 137 -23.10 28.77 6.74
CA ASP A 137 -23.56 29.88 7.59
C ASP A 137 -23.19 31.29 7.06
N SER A 138 -22.47 31.39 5.92
CA SER A 138 -22.03 32.69 5.37
C SER A 138 -22.98 33.29 4.33
N ASN A 139 -24.05 32.60 3.95
CA ASN A 139 -25.07 33.10 3.01
C ASN A 139 -26.40 33.44 3.71
N ALA A 140 -26.41 33.52 5.05
CA ALA A 140 -27.59 33.83 5.86
C ALA A 140 -27.69 35.31 6.29
N PHE A 141 -26.89 36.21 5.70
CA PHE A 141 -26.99 37.66 5.89
C PHE A 141 -27.00 38.40 4.56
#